data_AF-A0A5J4KP90-F1
#
_entry.id   AF-A0A5J4KP90-F1
#
_cell.length_a   1.000
_cell.length_b   1.000
_cell.length_c   1.000
_cell.angle_alpha   90.00
_cell.angle_beta   90.00
_cell.angle_gamma   90.00
#
_symmetry.space_group_name_H-M   'P 1'
#
loop_
_entity.id
_entity.type
_entity.pdbx_description
1 polymer ?
#
loop_
_entity_poly.entity_id
_entity_poly.type
_entity_poly.pdbx_seq_one_letter_code
_entity_poly.pdbx_strand_id
1 'polypeptide(L)' 'MWDEFTLPIVQCSSLSKLFEQLEDVLIVSFDIWVFSFAEKYVIEFYHEGDITIGIIDE' A
#
# COMPACT_ATOMS: atom_id res chain seq x y z
N MET A 1 -1.48 2.48 3.75
CA MET A 1 -2.42 3.62 3.88
C MET A 1 -3.75 3.17 3.27
N TRP A 2 -4.86 3.72 3.73
CA TRP A 2 -6.22 3.24 3.44
C TRP A 2 -7.08 4.41 2.94
N ASP A 3 -8.16 4.12 2.23
CA ASP A 3 -9.16 5.12 1.82
C ASP A 3 -10.05 5.57 2.99
N GLU A 4 -10.14 4.76 4.04
CA GLU A 4 -10.81 5.10 5.29
C GLU A 4 -9.90 5.93 6.22
N PHE A 5 -10.11 7.25 6.24
CA PHE A 5 -9.31 8.21 7.02
C PHE A 5 -9.35 8.00 8.54
N THR A 6 -10.32 7.26 9.07
CA THR A 6 -10.39 6.95 10.51
C THR A 6 -9.46 5.82 10.94
N LEU A 7 -8.94 5.02 10.00
CA LEU A 7 -8.00 3.95 10.29
C LEU A 7 -6.56 4.48 10.42
N PRO A 8 -5.76 3.95 11.36
CA PRO A 8 -4.38 4.36 11.52
C PRO A 8 -3.53 3.89 10.33
N ILE A 9 -2.57 4.72 9.92
CA ILE A 9 -1.54 4.31 8.97
C ILE A 9 -0.59 3.32 9.65
N VAL A 10 -0.39 2.16 9.01
CA VAL A 10 0.53 1.13 9.49
C VAL A 10 1.87 1.24 8.75
N GLN A 11 2.97 1.20 9.50
CA GLN A 11 4.32 1.11 8.95
C GLN A 11 4.80 -0.35 8.99
N CYS A 12 5.32 -0.84 7.87
CA CYS A 12 5.93 -2.16 7.77
C CYS A 12 7.45 -2.06 7.69
N SER A 13 8.17 -3.09 8.15
CA SER A 13 9.64 -3.10 8.14
C SER A 13 10.23 -3.31 6.74
N SER A 14 9.51 -3.96 5.83
CA SER A 14 9.94 -4.21 4.45
C SER A 14 8.74 -4.51 3.56
N LEU A 15 8.92 -4.32 2.26
CA LEU A 15 7.92 -4.69 1.25
C LEU A 15 7.68 -6.21 1.20
N SER A 16 8.73 -7.02 1.41
CA SER A 16 8.61 -8.48 1.43
C SER A 16 7.64 -8.98 2.51
N LYS A 17 7.72 -8.45 3.73
CA LYS A 17 6.81 -8.82 4.82
C LYS A 17 5.38 -8.37 4.56
N LEU A 18 5.19 -7.25 3.86
CA LEU A 18 3.87 -6.84 3.43
C LEU A 18 3.28 -7.89 2.48
N PHE A 19 4.06 -8.36 1.49
CA PHE A 19 3.60 -9.38 0.56
C PHE A 19 3.31 -10.73 1.22
N GLU A 20 4.03 -11.09 2.27
CA GLU A 20 3.75 -12.29 3.09
C GLU A 20 2.39 -12.22 3.81
N GLN A 21 1.83 -11.03 4.01
CA GLN A 21 0.55 -10.78 4.71
C GLN A 21 -0.45 -10.05 3.80
N LEU A 22 -0.27 -10.13 2.46
CA LEU A 22 -0.98 -9.28 1.53
C LEU A 22 -2.50 -9.44 1.63
N GLU A 23 -3.01 -10.68 1.76
CA GLU A 23 -4.44 -10.94 1.86
C GLU A 23 -5.08 -10.25 3.08
N ASP A 24 -4.42 -10.32 4.24
CA ASP A 24 -4.87 -9.66 5.47
C ASP A 24 -4.81 -8.14 5.38
N VAL A 25 -3.91 -7.59 4.56
CA VAL A 25 -3.82 -6.16 4.28
C VAL A 25 -4.93 -5.73 3.32
N LEU A 26 -5.15 -6.51 2.25
CA LEU A 26 -6.13 -6.21 1.19
C LEU A 26 -7.58 -6.18 1.68
N ILE A 27 -7.90 -6.91 2.74
CA ILE A 27 -9.27 -6.93 3.31
C ILE A 27 -9.60 -5.71 4.19
N VAL A 28 -8.60 -4.90 4.57
CA VAL A 28 -8.78 -3.79 5.52
C VAL A 28 -9.66 -2.67 4.96
N SER A 29 -9.51 -2.37 3.67
CA SER A 29 -10.14 -1.22 3.02
C SER A 29 -10.31 -1.49 1.53
N PHE A 30 -11.10 -0.68 0.83
CA PHE A 30 -11.29 -0.85 -0.62
C PHE A 30 -10.00 -0.52 -1.38
N ASP A 31 -9.46 0.67 -1.16
CA ASP A 31 -8.25 1.12 -1.84
C ASP A 31 -7.09 1.25 -0.85
N ILE A 32 -5.91 0.77 -1.27
CA ILE A 32 -4.76 0.65 -0.40
C ILE A 32 -3.52 1.18 -1.09
N TRP A 33 -2.77 2.01 -0.37
CA TRP A 33 -1.51 2.55 -0.85
C TRP A 33 -0.34 2.10 0.04
N VAL A 34 0.70 1.59 -0.61
CA VAL A 34 2.00 1.30 -0.02
C VAL A 34 2.97 2.33 -0.55
N PHE A 35 3.70 2.98 0.34
CA PHE A 35 4.53 4.10 -0.04
C PHE A 35 5.88 4.04 0.67
N SER A 36 6.94 4.32 -0.07
CA SER A 36 8.30 4.43 0.46
C SER A 36 9.02 5.63 -0.13
N PHE A 37 9.33 6.61 0.73
CA PHE A 37 10.20 7.74 0.35
C PHE A 37 11.62 7.26 -0.02
N ALA A 38 12.18 6.32 0.74
CA ALA A 38 13.54 5.86 0.55
C ALA A 38 13.72 5.13 -0.79
N GLU A 39 12.74 4.31 -1.15
CA GLU A 39 12.73 3.51 -2.37
C GLU A 39 12.02 4.20 -3.54
N LYS A 40 11.52 5.43 -3.33
CA LYS A 40 10.91 6.30 -4.35
C LYS A 40 9.75 5.67 -5.12
N TYR A 41 8.86 4.96 -4.43
CA TYR A 41 7.66 4.39 -5.06
C TYR A 41 6.39 4.60 -4.24
N VAL A 42 5.28 4.53 -4.96
CA VAL A 42 3.94 4.27 -4.44
C VAL A 42 3.34 3.09 -5.19
N ILE A 43 2.70 2.17 -4.48
CA ILE A 43 1.92 1.07 -5.04
C ILE A 43 0.47 1.29 -4.58
N GLU A 44 -0.44 1.33 -5.53
CA GLU A 44 -1.88 1.35 -5.29
C GLU A 44 -2.44 -0.04 -5.62
N PHE A 45 -3.21 -0.59 -4.69
CA PHE A 45 -4.09 -1.72 -4.91
C PHE A 45 -5.51 -1.17 -4.98
N TYR A 46 -6.05 -1.11 -6.19
CA TYR A 46 -7.38 -0.59 -6.47
C TYR A 46 -8.42 -1.69 -6.30
N HIS A 47 -9.57 -1.37 -5.70
CA HIS A 47 -10.59 -2.37 -5.35
C HIS A 47 -11.20 -3.13 -6.55
N GLU A 48 -11.08 -2.60 -7.77
CA GLU A 48 -11.53 -3.31 -8.99
C GLU A 48 -10.46 -4.25 -9.58
N GLY A 49 -9.32 -4.41 -8.88
CA GLY A 49 -8.30 -5.42 -9.16
C GLY A 49 -7.06 -4.90 -9.90
N ASP A 50 -7.03 -3.62 -10.27
CA ASP A 50 -5.84 -3.02 -10.88
C ASP A 50 -4.78 -2.72 -9.81
N ILE A 51 -3.51 -2.90 -10.20
CA ILE A 51 -2.35 -2.54 -9.38
C ILE A 51 -1.53 -1.52 -10.16
N THR A 52 -1.41 -0.31 -9.61
CA THR A 52 -0.64 0.78 -10.21
C THR A 52 0.63 1.02 -9.41
N ILE A 53 1.77 1.14 -10.09
CA ILE A 53 3.04 1.50 -9.47
C ILE A 53 3.47 2.87 -10.01
N GLY A 54 3.54 3.84 -9.12
CA GLY A 54 4.11 5.16 -9.39
C GLY A 54 5.55 5.23 -8.90
N ILE A 55 6.44 5.76 -9.74
CA ILE A 55 7.82 6.09 -9.37
C ILE A 55 7.92 7.59 -9.10
N ILE A 56 8.63 7.95 -8.03
CA ILE A 56 8.76 9.33 -7.59
C ILE A 56 10.12 9.85 -8.02
N ASP A 57 10.11 10.78 -8.98
CA ASP A 57 11.29 11.55 -9.36
C ASP A 57 11.35 12.85 -8.53
N GLU A 58 12.57 13.32 -8.25
CA GLU A 58 12.84 14.58 -7.53
C GLU A 58 12.53 15.83 -8.36
#